data_AF-A0A1F7VBP1-F1
#
_entry.id   AF-A0A1F7VBP1-F1
#
_cell.length_a   1.000
_cell.length_b   1.000
_cell.length_c   1.000
_cell.angle_alpha   90.00
_cell.angle_beta   90.00
_cell.angle_gamma   90.00
#
_symmetry.space_group_name_H-M   'P 1'
#
loop_
_entity.id
_entity.type
_entity.pdbx_description
1 polymer ?
#
loop_
_entity_poly.entity_id
_entity_poly.type
_entity_poly.pdbx_seq_one_letter_code
_entity_poly.pdbx_strand_id
1 'polypeptide(L)'
;MNYPQNYTNFNRRPYNPKAAVKQFTDLEVYQKSLEGSVFAAHEVINFLRASKAQAASARTGKGKTAAMKAVLGENKADAYADVIEESIIKSMSITALSIPHLIAESHSKRFGESTECLKILDEVMLKCNKMAVYLEQIRDICQTGIEANRFEEEINKYFYIRRKVLNLQRVWRKYITENTRT
;
A
#
# COMPACT_ATOMS: atom_id res chain seq x y z
N MET A 1 -1.59 3.14 56.72
CA MET A 1 -0.46 3.86 56.11
C MET A 1 -0.10 3.15 54.83
N ASN A 2 -0.41 3.73 53.67
CA ASN A 2 -0.28 3.10 52.35
C ASN A 2 0.83 3.83 51.58
N TYR A 3 1.92 3.14 51.25
CA TYR A 3 2.99 3.70 50.42
C TYR A 3 2.66 3.48 48.93
N PRO A 4 2.82 4.48 48.04
CA PRO A 4 2.59 4.25 46.61
C PRO A 4 3.77 3.51 45.97
N GLN A 5 3.47 2.43 45.24
CA GLN A 5 4.42 1.72 44.39
C GLN A 5 4.79 2.57 43.16
N ASN A 6 6.07 2.89 43.01
CA ASN A 6 6.63 3.56 41.84
C ASN A 6 6.75 2.59 40.66
N TYR A 7 5.87 2.73 39.67
CA TYR A 7 5.96 2.05 38.37
C TYR A 7 6.90 2.81 37.42
N THR A 8 8.19 2.85 37.70
CA THR A 8 9.17 3.44 36.77
C THR A 8 10.37 2.52 36.57
N ASN A 9 10.13 1.33 36.03
CA ASN A 9 11.19 0.47 35.52
C ASN A 9 10.82 -0.04 34.12
N PHE A 10 10.66 0.88 33.18
CA PHE A 10 10.78 0.53 31.77
C PHE A 10 12.25 0.31 31.45
N ASN A 11 12.58 -0.96 31.24
CA ASN A 11 13.83 -1.53 30.77
C ASN A 11 14.53 -0.62 29.73
N ARG A 12 15.43 0.27 30.19
CA ARG A 12 16.23 1.14 29.31
C ARG A 12 17.29 0.27 28.66
N ARG A 13 16.97 -0.33 27.52
CA ARG A 13 17.97 -0.97 26.68
C ARG A 13 19.05 0.06 26.31
N PRO A 14 20.35 -0.27 26.41
CA PRO A 14 21.41 0.62 25.97
C PRO A 14 21.16 1.01 24.51
N TYR A 15 21.22 2.31 24.25
CA TYR A 15 21.03 2.86 22.92
C TYR A 15 22.20 2.44 22.04
N ASN A 16 22.00 1.40 21.23
CA ASN A 16 22.90 1.09 20.13
C ASN A 16 22.46 1.91 18.92
N PRO A 17 23.29 2.85 18.42
CA PRO A 17 22.94 3.62 17.25
C PRO A 17 22.69 2.67 16.08
N LYS A 18 21.52 2.80 15.45
CA LYS A 18 21.21 2.07 14.22
C LYS A 18 22.21 2.48 13.15
N ALA A 19 22.53 1.56 12.23
CA ALA A 19 23.41 1.83 11.10
C ALA A 19 22.95 3.09 10.36
N ALA A 20 23.92 3.90 9.93
CA ALA A 20 23.63 5.13 9.20
C ALA A 20 22.90 4.81 7.89
N VAL A 21 21.77 5.46 7.66
CA VAL A 21 21.02 5.38 6.40
C VAL A 21 21.83 6.10 5.32
N LYS A 22 22.39 5.35 4.37
CA LYS A 22 23.19 5.91 3.28
C LYS A 22 22.36 6.10 2.03
N GLN A 23 21.51 5.13 1.73
CA GLN A 23 20.68 5.09 0.52
C GLN A 23 19.19 5.04 0.90
N PHE A 24 18.32 5.46 -0.01
CA PHE A 24 16.87 5.42 0.23
C PHE A 24 16.37 3.98 0.40
N THR A 25 17.08 3.00 -0.17
CA THR A 25 16.83 1.56 -0.05
C THR A 25 17.03 1.03 1.38
N ASP A 26 17.82 1.73 2.21
CA ASP A 26 18.02 1.39 3.62
C ASP A 26 16.82 1.82 4.49
N LEU A 27 15.94 2.68 3.95
CA LEU A 27 14.75 3.11 4.69
C LEU A 27 13.74 1.98 4.80
N GLU A 28 13.39 1.61 6.02
CA GLU A 28 12.33 0.64 6.30
C GLU A 28 11.00 1.03 5.61
N VAL A 29 10.69 2.33 5.53
CA VAL A 29 9.49 2.83 4.83
C VAL A 29 9.53 2.52 3.34
N TYR A 30 10.70 2.58 2.71
CA TYR A 30 10.87 2.23 1.30
C TYR A 30 10.65 0.73 1.10
N GLN A 31 11.34 -0.10 1.89
CA GLN A 31 11.25 -1.56 1.79
C GLN A 31 9.81 -2.06 1.95
N LYS A 32 9.10 -1.60 3.01
CA LYS A 32 7.70 -1.96 3.23
C LYS A 32 6.75 -1.41 2.16
N SER A 33 7.01 -0.21 1.64
CA SER A 33 6.21 0.31 0.54
C SER A 33 6.37 -0.53 -0.73
N LEU A 34 7.58 -0.99 -1.04
CA LEU A 34 7.86 -1.83 -2.19
C LEU A 34 7.17 -3.20 -2.06
N GLU A 35 7.22 -3.82 -0.88
CA GLU A 35 6.46 -5.04 -0.58
C GLU A 35 4.96 -4.85 -0.87
N GLY A 36 4.37 -3.74 -0.40
CA GLY A 36 2.96 -3.41 -0.68
C GLY A 36 2.68 -3.16 -2.17
N SER A 37 3.60 -2.50 -2.89
CA SER A 37 3.47 -2.30 -4.33
C SER A 37 3.48 -3.61 -5.11
N VAL A 38 4.31 -4.58 -4.71
CA VAL A 38 4.35 -5.92 -5.34
C VAL A 38 3.03 -6.64 -5.12
N PHE A 39 2.49 -6.63 -3.90
CA PHE A 39 1.18 -7.22 -3.64
C PHE A 39 0.10 -6.62 -4.56
N ALA A 40 -0.02 -5.30 -4.60
CA ALA A 40 -1.06 -4.61 -5.36
C ALA A 40 -0.89 -4.75 -6.89
N ALA A 41 0.31 -4.56 -7.42
CA ALA A 41 0.55 -4.49 -8.87
C ALA A 41 0.87 -5.86 -9.50
N HIS A 42 1.14 -6.88 -8.71
CA HIS A 42 1.50 -8.21 -9.22
C HIS A 42 0.59 -9.30 -8.66
N GLU A 43 0.54 -9.49 -7.34
CA GLU A 43 -0.21 -10.59 -6.73
C GLU A 43 -1.71 -10.47 -7.03
N VAL A 44 -2.32 -9.31 -6.72
CA VAL A 44 -3.76 -9.08 -6.99
C VAL A 44 -4.12 -9.34 -8.45
N ILE A 45 -3.30 -8.86 -9.39
CA ILE A 45 -3.55 -9.03 -10.82
C ILE A 45 -3.48 -10.51 -11.23
N ASN A 46 -2.52 -11.26 -10.69
CA ASN A 46 -2.39 -12.69 -11.00
C ASN A 46 -3.54 -13.51 -10.43
N PHE A 47 -3.99 -13.21 -9.21
CA PHE A 47 -5.16 -13.85 -8.61
C PHE A 47 -6.44 -13.55 -9.40
N LEU A 48 -6.65 -12.30 -9.82
CA LEU A 48 -7.76 -11.93 -10.69
C LEU A 48 -7.77 -12.71 -12.00
N ARG A 49 -6.61 -12.81 -12.67
CA ARG A 49 -6.47 -13.58 -13.91
C ARG A 49 -6.78 -15.05 -13.69
N ALA A 50 -6.30 -15.64 -12.60
CA ALA A 50 -6.58 -17.02 -12.24
C ALA A 50 -8.07 -17.26 -11.97
N SER A 51 -8.72 -16.38 -11.20
CA SER A 51 -10.15 -16.44 -10.89
C SER A 51 -11.03 -16.30 -12.14
N LYS A 52 -10.73 -15.34 -13.04
CA LYS A 52 -11.45 -15.20 -14.33
C LYS A 52 -11.23 -16.42 -15.24
N ALA A 53 -10.02 -17.00 -15.27
CA ALA A 53 -9.74 -18.21 -16.04
C ALA A 53 -10.52 -19.43 -15.53
N GLN A 54 -10.57 -19.65 -14.21
CA GLN A 54 -11.36 -20.72 -13.60
C GLN A 54 -12.85 -20.58 -13.89
N ALA A 55 -13.39 -19.35 -13.81
CA ALA A 55 -14.78 -19.06 -14.16
C ALA A 55 -15.10 -19.36 -15.64
N ALA A 56 -14.15 -19.09 -16.55
CA ALA A 56 -14.31 -19.40 -17.98
C ALA A 56 -14.30 -20.93 -18.23
N SER A 57 -13.38 -21.68 -17.61
CA SER A 57 -13.31 -23.14 -17.74
C SER A 57 -14.54 -23.87 -17.17
N ALA A 58 -15.13 -23.35 -16.08
CA ALA A 58 -16.37 -23.90 -15.52
C ALA A 58 -17.58 -23.75 -16.45
N ARG A 59 -17.60 -22.72 -17.31
CA ARG A 59 -18.66 -22.49 -18.31
C ARG A 59 -18.56 -23.45 -19.50
N THR A 60 -17.36 -23.87 -19.89
CA THR A 60 -17.14 -24.80 -21.01
C THR A 60 -17.26 -26.28 -20.63
N GLY A 61 -17.06 -26.64 -19.35
CA GLY A 61 -17.22 -28.02 -18.85
C GLY A 61 -18.67 -28.51 -18.70
N LYS A 62 -19.67 -27.61 -18.68
CA LYS A 62 -21.09 -27.95 -18.61
C LYS A 62 -21.72 -28.06 -20.01
N GLY A 63 -21.50 -29.19 -20.66
CA GLY A 63 -22.45 -29.76 -21.62
C GLY A 63 -22.31 -29.36 -23.10
N LYS A 64 -22.07 -30.38 -23.93
CA LYS A 64 -22.48 -30.46 -25.33
C LYS A 64 -24.02 -30.38 -25.46
N THR A 65 -24.59 -29.22 -25.18
CA THR A 65 -25.94 -28.83 -25.64
C THR A 65 -25.78 -27.58 -26.49
N ALA A 66 -25.12 -27.80 -27.64
CA ALA A 66 -24.58 -26.81 -28.56
C ALA A 66 -25.63 -26.08 -29.42
N ALA A 67 -26.86 -25.87 -28.94
CA ALA A 67 -27.92 -25.32 -29.80
C ALA A 67 -28.85 -24.25 -29.18
N MET A 68 -28.60 -23.72 -27.98
CA MET A 68 -29.47 -22.67 -27.42
C MET A 68 -28.76 -21.54 -26.68
N LYS A 69 -27.62 -21.07 -27.21
CA LYS A 69 -26.93 -19.86 -26.69
C LYS A 69 -26.25 -19.02 -27.77
N ALA A 70 -26.77 -19.06 -28.99
CA ALA A 70 -26.26 -18.25 -30.11
C ALA A 70 -26.83 -16.82 -30.16
N VAL A 71 -27.67 -16.40 -29.19
CA VAL A 71 -28.15 -15.01 -29.10
C VAL A 71 -28.23 -14.60 -27.62
N LEU A 72 -27.08 -14.37 -26.99
CA LEU A 72 -27.03 -13.57 -25.77
C LEU A 72 -25.98 -12.50 -26.01
N GLY A 73 -26.45 -11.33 -26.45
CA GLY A 73 -25.63 -10.13 -26.44
C GLY A 73 -25.08 -9.92 -25.03
N GLU A 74 -23.84 -9.44 -24.94
CA GLU A 74 -23.22 -9.04 -23.68
C GLU A 74 -24.20 -8.16 -22.89
N ASN A 75 -24.55 -8.59 -21.69
CA ASN A 75 -25.38 -7.77 -20.80
C ASN A 75 -24.62 -6.47 -20.54
N LYS A 76 -25.19 -5.33 -20.91
CA LYS A 76 -24.59 -4.00 -20.66
C LYS A 76 -24.19 -3.79 -19.18
N ALA A 77 -24.89 -4.44 -18.25
CA ALA A 77 -24.57 -4.41 -16.83
C ALA A 77 -23.23 -5.10 -16.50
N ASP A 78 -22.95 -6.25 -17.13
CA ASP A 78 -21.71 -6.99 -16.93
C ASP A 78 -20.52 -6.21 -17.51
N ALA A 79 -20.70 -5.60 -18.69
CA ALA A 79 -19.69 -4.73 -19.29
C ALA A 79 -19.38 -3.49 -18.43
N TYR A 80 -20.38 -2.91 -17.77
CA TYR A 80 -20.18 -1.76 -16.88
C TYR A 80 -19.44 -2.16 -15.59
N ALA A 81 -19.72 -3.34 -15.05
CA ALA A 81 -18.99 -3.87 -13.89
C ALA A 81 -17.51 -4.11 -14.20
N ASP A 82 -17.19 -4.71 -15.36
CA ASP A 82 -15.79 -4.91 -15.80
C ASP A 82 -15.02 -3.59 -15.91
N VAL A 83 -15.66 -2.52 -16.42
CA VAL A 83 -15.04 -1.19 -16.52
C VAL A 83 -14.75 -0.60 -15.13
N ILE A 84 -15.65 -0.79 -14.17
CA ILE A 84 -15.43 -0.35 -12.78
C ILE A 84 -14.26 -1.10 -12.16
N GLU A 85 -14.23 -2.44 -12.29
CA GLU A 85 -13.13 -3.26 -11.78
C GLU A 85 -11.78 -2.80 -12.36
N GLU A 86 -11.70 -2.62 -13.67
CA GLU A 86 -10.48 -2.17 -14.35
C GLU A 86 -10.01 -0.81 -13.81
N SER A 87 -10.95 0.12 -13.61
CA SER A 87 -10.67 1.45 -13.08
C SER A 87 -10.11 1.41 -11.65
N ILE A 88 -10.68 0.55 -10.79
CA ILE A 88 -10.20 0.36 -9.40
C ILE A 88 -8.80 -0.26 -9.42
N ILE A 89 -8.59 -1.33 -10.18
CA ILE A 89 -7.30 -2.05 -10.27
C ILE A 89 -6.20 -1.11 -10.77
N LYS A 90 -6.49 -0.33 -11.82
CA LYS A 90 -5.56 0.64 -12.38
C LYS A 90 -5.19 1.72 -11.37
N SER A 91 -6.19 2.29 -10.69
CA SER A 91 -5.98 3.34 -9.69
C SER A 91 -5.21 2.85 -8.47
N MET A 92 -5.51 1.64 -8.00
CA MET A 92 -4.75 0.95 -6.96
C MET A 92 -3.29 0.77 -7.38
N SER A 93 -3.03 0.19 -8.55
CA SER A 93 -1.68 -0.13 -9.03
C SER A 93 -0.81 1.12 -9.15
N ILE A 94 -1.35 2.17 -9.77
CA ILE A 94 -0.66 3.47 -9.91
C ILE A 94 -0.35 4.06 -8.53
N THR A 95 -1.33 4.02 -7.62
CA THR A 95 -1.16 4.56 -6.26
C THR A 95 -0.08 3.78 -5.50
N ALA A 96 -0.15 2.46 -5.51
CA ALA A 96 0.78 1.58 -4.82
C ALA A 96 2.21 1.78 -5.31
N LEU A 97 2.42 1.83 -6.64
CA LEU A 97 3.75 2.03 -7.24
C LEU A 97 4.30 3.44 -7.00
N SER A 98 3.46 4.45 -6.87
CA SER A 98 3.94 5.83 -6.64
C SER A 98 4.53 6.06 -5.25
N ILE A 99 4.16 5.27 -4.24
CA ILE A 99 4.64 5.42 -2.86
C ILE A 99 6.17 5.23 -2.74
N PRO A 100 6.77 4.11 -3.19
CA PRO A 100 8.23 3.95 -3.14
C PRO A 100 8.97 5.01 -3.96
N HIS A 101 8.41 5.45 -5.10
CA HIS A 101 9.00 6.54 -5.90
C HIS A 101 9.06 7.85 -5.13
N LEU A 102 7.96 8.25 -4.48
CA LEU A 102 7.92 9.47 -3.67
C LEU A 102 8.86 9.40 -2.47
N ILE A 103 9.02 8.22 -1.85
CA ILE A 103 10.00 8.05 -0.76
C ILE A 103 11.43 8.27 -1.28
N ALA A 104 11.78 7.71 -2.43
CA ALA A 104 13.07 7.93 -3.06
C ALA A 104 13.29 9.41 -3.44
N GLU A 105 12.27 10.06 -4.00
CA GLU A 105 12.31 11.48 -4.37
C GLU A 105 12.49 12.38 -3.15
N SER A 106 11.69 12.14 -2.10
CA SER A 106 11.78 12.86 -0.84
C SER A 106 13.15 12.72 -0.20
N HIS A 107 13.70 11.50 -0.22
CA HIS A 107 15.06 11.23 0.24
C HIS A 107 16.09 12.08 -0.53
N SER A 108 16.01 12.16 -1.86
CA SER A 108 16.94 12.99 -2.65
C SER A 108 16.86 14.49 -2.31
N LYS A 109 15.66 14.99 -1.94
CA LYS A 109 15.41 16.40 -1.63
C LYS A 109 15.66 16.79 -0.16
N ARG A 110 16.12 15.86 0.69
CA ARG A 110 16.24 16.09 2.15
C ARG A 110 17.42 16.96 2.59
N PHE A 111 18.38 17.23 1.70
CA PHE A 111 19.65 17.89 2.05
C PHE A 111 19.64 19.42 1.92
N GLY A 112 18.52 20.03 1.51
CA GLY A 112 18.38 21.49 1.43
C GLY A 112 17.70 22.10 2.66
N GLU A 113 17.67 23.43 2.73
CA GLU A 113 16.87 24.20 3.70
C GLU A 113 15.36 24.17 3.39
N SER A 114 15.00 23.68 2.21
CA SER A 114 13.62 23.59 1.75
C SER A 114 12.81 22.53 2.50
N THR A 115 11.53 22.82 2.73
CA THR A 115 10.55 21.87 3.27
C THR A 115 9.92 20.96 2.21
N GLU A 116 10.42 21.00 0.96
CA GLU A 116 9.90 20.22 -0.16
C GLU A 116 9.90 18.71 0.14
N CYS A 117 10.97 18.16 0.73
CA CYS A 117 11.00 16.75 1.11
C CYS A 117 9.85 16.39 2.07
N LEU A 118 9.50 17.28 3.00
CA LEU A 118 8.41 17.08 3.96
C LEU A 118 7.05 17.07 3.27
N LYS A 119 6.83 17.92 2.26
CA LYS A 119 5.60 17.93 1.45
C LYS A 119 5.43 16.64 0.65
N ILE A 120 6.53 16.09 0.13
CA ILE A 120 6.50 14.78 -0.54
C ILE A 120 6.16 13.67 0.46
N LEU A 121 6.65 13.73 1.70
CA LEU A 121 6.25 12.78 2.75
C LEU A 121 4.77 12.90 3.13
N ASP A 122 4.19 14.11 3.08
CA ASP A 122 2.74 14.30 3.27
C ASP A 122 1.94 13.60 2.15
N GLU A 123 2.40 13.69 0.90
CA GLU A 123 1.79 12.98 -0.24
C GLU A 123 1.92 11.46 -0.10
N VAL A 124 3.05 10.96 0.42
CA VAL A 124 3.22 9.53 0.75
C VAL A 124 2.15 9.08 1.76
N MET A 125 1.91 9.85 2.82
CA MET A 125 0.90 9.52 3.83
C MET A 125 -0.52 9.56 3.24
N LEU A 126 -0.82 10.53 2.37
CA LEU A 126 -2.08 10.59 1.64
C LEU A 126 -2.30 9.34 0.80
N LYS A 127 -1.27 8.91 0.04
CA LYS A 127 -1.34 7.72 -0.80
C LYS A 127 -1.47 6.42 0.02
N CYS A 128 -0.88 6.35 1.22
CA CYS A 128 -1.11 5.22 2.13
C CYS A 128 -2.60 5.10 2.53
N ASN A 129 -3.26 6.23 2.82
CA ASN A 129 -4.70 6.21 3.12
C ASN A 129 -5.54 5.83 1.89
N LYS A 130 -5.19 6.34 0.70
CA LYS A 130 -5.84 5.93 -0.55
C LYS A 130 -5.68 4.43 -0.83
N MET A 131 -4.52 3.86 -0.53
CA MET A 131 -4.29 2.42 -0.67
C MET A 131 -5.20 1.59 0.23
N ALA A 132 -5.45 2.02 1.48
CA ALA A 132 -6.40 1.32 2.35
C ALA A 132 -7.80 1.25 1.69
N VAL A 133 -8.29 2.38 1.16
CA VAL A 133 -9.58 2.43 0.46
C VAL A 133 -9.59 1.55 -0.80
N TYR A 134 -8.53 1.59 -1.61
CA TYR A 134 -8.47 0.74 -2.80
C TYR A 134 -8.42 -0.74 -2.46
N LEU A 135 -7.73 -1.14 -1.39
CA LEU A 135 -7.67 -2.53 -0.95
C LEU A 135 -9.04 -3.02 -0.47
N GLU A 136 -9.81 -2.19 0.24
CA GLU A 136 -11.20 -2.50 0.59
C GLU A 136 -12.08 -2.67 -0.65
N GLN A 137 -11.97 -1.75 -1.62
CA GLN A 137 -12.71 -1.84 -2.89
C GLN A 137 -12.38 -3.12 -3.67
N ILE A 138 -11.10 -3.48 -3.77
CA ILE A 138 -10.68 -4.71 -4.46
C ILE A 138 -11.20 -5.95 -3.73
N ARG A 139 -11.13 -5.96 -2.39
CA ARG A 139 -11.63 -7.07 -1.55
C ARG A 139 -13.13 -7.29 -1.78
N ASP A 140 -13.91 -6.22 -1.77
CA ASP A 140 -15.37 -6.29 -1.72
C ASP A 140 -16.03 -6.32 -3.12
N ILE A 141 -15.36 -5.79 -4.15
CA ILE A 141 -15.93 -5.65 -5.50
C ILE A 141 -15.33 -6.65 -6.49
N CYS A 142 -14.00 -6.78 -6.54
CA CYS A 142 -13.32 -7.40 -7.70
C CYS A 142 -13.19 -8.93 -7.65
N GLN A 143 -13.81 -9.61 -6.67
CA GLN A 143 -13.84 -11.09 -6.58
C GLN A 143 -12.50 -11.78 -6.89
N THR A 144 -11.41 -11.25 -6.32
CA THR A 144 -10.04 -11.65 -6.65
C THR A 144 -9.73 -13.12 -6.36
N GLY A 145 -10.47 -13.74 -5.42
CA GLY A 145 -10.15 -15.06 -4.87
C GLY A 145 -9.11 -15.01 -3.74
N ILE A 146 -8.65 -13.81 -3.36
CA ILE A 146 -7.77 -13.59 -2.21
C ILE A 146 -8.61 -13.54 -0.93
N GLU A 147 -8.14 -14.18 0.13
CA GLU A 147 -8.80 -14.19 1.43
C GLU A 147 -8.84 -12.79 2.08
N ALA A 148 -9.92 -12.48 2.80
CA ALA A 148 -10.14 -11.16 3.39
C ALA A 148 -9.07 -10.76 4.45
N ASN A 149 -8.55 -11.74 5.21
CA ASN A 149 -7.44 -11.56 6.15
C ASN A 149 -6.18 -11.01 5.46
N ARG A 150 -5.90 -11.43 4.23
CA ARG A 150 -4.73 -10.98 3.47
C ARG A 150 -4.84 -9.50 3.10
N PHE A 151 -6.04 -9.03 2.74
CA PHE A 151 -6.26 -7.59 2.54
C PHE A 151 -6.09 -6.80 3.83
N GLU A 152 -6.56 -7.33 4.97
CA GLU A 152 -6.39 -6.67 6.27
C GLU A 152 -4.91 -6.54 6.66
N GLU A 153 -4.09 -7.57 6.41
CA GLU A 153 -2.63 -7.51 6.60
C GLU A 153 -1.99 -6.38 5.77
N GLU A 154 -2.40 -6.26 4.51
CA GLU A 154 -1.88 -5.26 3.58
C GLU A 154 -2.34 -3.82 3.93
N ILE A 155 -3.59 -3.65 4.37
CA ILE A 155 -4.10 -2.38 4.90
C ILE A 155 -3.28 -1.96 6.13
N ASN A 156 -3.05 -2.89 7.05
CA ASN A 156 -2.23 -2.63 8.25
C ASN A 156 -0.78 -2.28 7.90
N LYS A 157 -0.23 -2.85 6.83
CA LYS A 157 1.09 -2.47 6.28
C LYS A 157 1.11 -1.01 5.82
N TYR A 158 0.07 -0.51 5.12
CA TYR A 158 0.00 0.89 4.72
C TYR A 158 -0.13 1.86 5.91
N PHE A 159 -0.87 1.49 6.97
CA PHE A 159 -0.90 2.27 8.20
C PHE A 159 0.44 2.27 8.94
N TYR A 160 1.16 1.15 8.91
CA TYR A 160 2.51 1.05 9.45
C TYR A 160 3.48 1.98 8.70
N ILE A 161 3.47 1.94 7.37
CA ILE A 161 4.28 2.82 6.51
C ILE A 161 3.97 4.29 6.82
N ARG A 162 2.69 4.68 6.84
CA ARG A 162 2.27 6.03 7.18
C ARG A 162 2.83 6.52 8.52
N ARG A 163 2.75 5.68 9.56
CA ARG A 163 3.29 6.01 10.90
C ARG A 163 4.80 6.22 10.87
N LYS A 164 5.52 5.37 10.13
CA LYS A 164 6.97 5.46 10.00
C LYS A 164 7.39 6.68 9.17
N VAL A 165 6.63 7.04 8.15
CA VAL A 165 6.81 8.27 7.37
C VAL A 165 6.61 9.51 8.23
N LEU A 166 5.59 9.55 9.08
CA LEU A 166 5.41 10.65 10.04
C LEU A 166 6.61 10.81 10.99
N ASN A 167 7.17 9.69 11.47
CA ASN A 167 8.37 9.73 12.31
C ASN A 167 9.59 10.23 11.52
N LEU A 168 9.75 9.80 10.26
CA LEU A 168 10.82 10.27 9.38
C LEU A 168 10.70 11.78 9.12
N GLN A 169 9.49 12.27 8.84
CA GLN A 169 9.20 13.69 8.63
C GLN A 169 9.57 14.53 9.87
N ARG A 170 9.27 14.04 11.08
CA ARG A 170 9.65 14.72 12.33
C ARG A 170 11.17 14.81 12.49
N VAL A 171 11.89 13.72 12.19
CA VAL A 171 13.36 13.68 12.24
C VAL A 171 13.95 14.66 11.23
N TRP A 172 13.51 14.64 9.97
CA TRP A 172 14.04 15.52 8.93
C TRP A 172 13.71 16.99 9.17
N ARG A 173 12.50 17.29 9.67
CA ARG A 173 12.12 18.66 10.06
C ARG A 173 13.07 19.24 11.10
N LYS A 174 13.48 18.44 12.08
CA LYS A 174 14.44 18.84 13.11
C LYS A 174 15.79 19.20 12.46
N TYR A 175 16.32 18.34 11.60
CA TYR A 175 17.58 18.60 10.87
C TYR A 175 17.51 19.87 10.01
N ILE A 176 16.42 20.07 9.26
CA ILE A 176 16.24 21.29 8.46
C ILE A 176 16.27 22.53 9.35
N THR A 177 15.51 22.50 10.46
CA THR A 177 15.45 23.62 11.40
C THR A 177 16.80 23.93 12.05
N GLU A 178 17.60 22.91 12.35
CA GLU A 178 18.95 23.05 12.90
C GLU A 178 19.90 23.66 11.86
N ASN A 179 19.85 23.22 10.60
CA ASN A 179 20.68 23.73 9.52
C ASN A 179 20.32 25.17 9.08
N THR A 180 19.06 25.57 9.19
CA THR A 180 18.65 26.97 8.88
C THR A 180 19.08 27.96 9.97
N ARG A 181 19.43 27.49 11.17
CA ARG A 181 19.85 28.35 12.30
C ARG A 181 21.36 28.64 12.33
N THR A 182 22.15 27.90 11.55
CA THR A 182 23.60 28.08 11.36
C THR A 182 23.86 28.96 10.16
#